data_AF-A0A1M7AQZ7-F1
#
_entry.id   AF-A0A1M7AQZ7-F1
#
_cell.length_a   1.000
_cell.length_b   1.000
_cell.length_c   1.000
_cell.angle_alpha   90.00
_cell.angle_beta   90.00
_cell.angle_gamma   90.00
#
_symmetry.space_group_name_H-M   'P 1'
#
loop_
_entity.id
_entity.type
_entity.pdbx_description
1 polymer ?
#
loop_
_entity_poly.entity_id
_entity_poly.type
_entity_poly.pdbx_seq_one_letter_code
_entity_poly.pdbx_strand_id
1 'polypeptide(L)'
;MVLDVGPSATRDGEDADLAVFVDRIAAAGSDAATGKARTAIRTAIAAGFPPPGLRKLAEGLAAAAAGSQTPLPRHPGEDTGSIVNAVRNDALVVLDGYAGAELSAALGALVADGRRVVVTAPSAEELAAVRSGLPAEAAARSLDRMPAMAPPRMRELRRLLATTTTHRRARGAQKLPPAAAFPAIAEVSALSAAARRSNGRGRDGVIAALLSDLEPERREAVVSVARSVRESLDALMPRERWAWAWSLLADLIYGKQQPVFEQIVEDTAQAVTALEKSTGAPKAEIVGPLPPDALELLYRYRDFLNSGGRTRGFLRPSVKRDVQPVLRLLLVDGRTPNSVEEINRAIEHVELGQRLARVDAGCAALQLSPPMGEDDLHELADGLAKVAAAARAVGHLRHDVLFLGENSPLAVPDVAAAARTADAILEYAEHGAGAEAAAKLDEMADKLGELVPYSLRAAEHERAILALRRRDEIAYAEAVDALAGARRDAQDAARENELLSELARSAPRLAETWRTQDRSGSLGFAAFATVDELLGEMPPPDSADVVVVVGAAGMGVERLLLAAVAPRLIAVLQPGEEPEASPSLISILHRASALVIRGRAEAVPTPARGGRIVRLDPGERRGGYSGTAAVG
;
A
#
# COMPACT_ATOMS: atom_id res chain seq x y z
N MET A 1 20.51 28.21 59.55
CA MET A 1 19.34 28.50 58.69
C MET A 1 18.53 27.21 58.56
N VAL A 2 17.35 27.13 59.17
CA VAL A 2 16.47 25.96 59.11
C VAL A 2 15.60 26.12 57.86
N LEU A 3 15.82 25.26 56.85
CA LEU A 3 15.00 25.19 55.64
C LEU A 3 13.79 24.30 55.97
N ASP A 4 12.65 24.92 56.20
CA ASP A 4 11.35 24.25 56.31
C ASP A 4 10.63 24.38 54.97
N VAL A 5 10.24 23.24 54.37
CA VAL A 5 9.46 23.15 53.13
C VAL A 5 8.57 21.92 53.23
N GLY A 6 7.27 22.12 53.43
CA GLY A 6 6.24 21.10 53.24
C GLY A 6 5.53 21.33 51.89
N PRO A 7 5.16 20.28 51.12
CA PRO A 7 4.61 20.44 49.78
C PRO A 7 3.13 20.83 49.81
N SER A 8 2.75 21.85 49.02
CA SER A 8 1.35 22.13 48.67
C SER A 8 1.02 21.45 47.34
N ALA A 9 0.22 20.38 47.38
CA ALA A 9 -0.04 19.48 46.27
C ALA A 9 -0.90 20.11 45.15
N THR A 10 -0.27 20.86 44.24
CA THR A 10 -0.68 21.14 42.85
C THR A 10 0.59 21.39 42.02
N ARG A 11 0.61 21.05 40.73
CA ARG A 11 1.79 21.27 39.86
C ARG A 11 2.25 22.74 39.82
N ASP A 12 1.31 23.68 39.93
CA ASP A 12 1.59 25.11 40.03
C ASP A 12 2.18 25.51 41.40
N GLY A 13 1.84 24.79 42.48
CA GLY A 13 2.41 24.98 43.81
C GLY A 13 3.84 24.44 43.93
N GLU A 14 4.13 23.30 43.32
CA GLU A 14 5.47 22.69 43.30
C GLU A 14 6.49 23.56 42.53
N ASP A 15 6.08 24.16 41.41
CA ASP A 15 6.94 25.05 40.62
C ASP A 15 7.17 26.40 41.33
N ALA A 16 6.19 26.89 42.10
CA ALA A 16 6.35 28.06 42.97
C ALA A 16 7.33 27.80 44.12
N ASP A 17 7.23 26.64 44.77
CA ASP A 17 8.16 26.21 45.83
C ASP A 17 9.59 26.06 45.30
N LEU A 18 9.74 25.54 44.07
CA LEU A 18 11.04 25.45 43.40
C LEU A 18 11.63 26.83 43.08
N ALA A 19 10.81 27.81 42.66
CA ALA A 19 11.28 29.18 42.44
C ALA A 19 11.76 29.85 43.74
N VAL A 20 11.08 29.62 44.86
CA VAL A 20 11.51 30.10 46.19
C VAL A 20 12.81 29.42 46.62
N PHE A 21 12.97 28.12 46.35
CA PHE A 21 14.21 27.40 46.60
C PHE A 21 15.40 27.99 45.81
N VAL A 22 15.20 28.32 44.53
CA VAL A 22 16.20 29.00 43.69
C VAL A 22 16.57 30.37 44.26
N ASP A 23 15.60 31.17 44.71
CA ASP A 23 15.85 32.47 45.32
C ASP A 23 16.71 32.35 46.60
N ARG A 24 16.47 31.30 47.41
CA ARG A 24 17.25 31.03 48.63
C ARG A 24 18.69 30.62 48.33
N ILE A 25 18.93 29.82 47.29
CA ILE A 25 20.29 29.46 46.85
C ILE A 25 21.01 30.72 46.33
N ALA A 26 20.34 31.49 45.47
CA ALA A 26 20.93 32.68 44.86
C ALA A 26 21.26 33.78 45.88
N ALA A 27 20.51 33.87 46.99
CA ALA A 27 20.77 34.83 48.06
C ALA A 27 22.12 34.63 48.79
N ALA A 28 22.75 33.45 48.67
CA ALA A 28 24.08 33.20 49.21
C ALA A 28 25.21 33.86 48.40
N GLY A 29 24.94 34.26 47.15
CA GLY A 29 25.89 34.92 46.25
C GLY A 29 25.48 36.37 45.95
N SER A 30 26.45 37.22 45.63
CA SER A 30 26.23 38.63 45.25
C SER A 30 26.83 39.01 43.90
N ASP A 31 27.45 38.06 43.20
CA ASP A 31 28.05 38.29 41.90
C ASP A 31 27.00 38.37 40.76
N ALA A 32 27.40 39.02 39.67
CA ALA A 32 26.51 39.26 38.54
C ALA A 32 26.10 37.97 37.81
N ALA A 33 26.95 36.93 37.81
CA ALA A 33 26.66 35.67 37.14
C ALA A 33 25.55 34.90 37.89
N THR A 34 25.61 34.84 39.22
CA THR A 34 24.54 34.31 40.09
C THR A 34 23.21 35.03 39.84
N GLY A 35 23.22 36.36 39.72
CA GLY A 35 22.01 37.15 39.40
C GLY A 35 21.41 36.82 38.02
N LYS A 36 22.26 36.65 37.00
CA LYS A 36 21.83 36.24 35.65
C LYS A 36 21.27 34.82 35.64
N ALA A 37 21.95 33.86 36.28
CA ALA A 37 21.50 32.48 36.40
C ALA A 37 20.13 32.40 37.09
N ARG A 38 19.95 33.10 38.22
CA ARG A 38 18.66 33.20 38.92
C ARG A 38 17.54 33.67 37.98
N THR A 39 17.80 34.72 37.21
CA THR A 39 16.81 35.30 36.28
C THR A 39 16.46 34.32 35.16
N ALA A 40 17.46 33.65 34.58
CA ALA A 40 17.26 32.65 33.53
C ALA A 40 16.46 31.45 34.04
N ILE A 41 16.78 30.93 35.23
CA ILE A 41 16.08 29.80 35.85
C ILE A 41 14.63 30.16 36.17
N ARG A 42 14.37 31.35 36.72
CA ARG A 42 13.00 31.82 36.97
C ARG A 42 12.17 31.93 35.69
N THR A 43 12.79 32.45 34.63
CA THR A 43 12.15 32.53 33.31
C THR A 43 11.79 31.13 32.80
N ALA A 44 12.69 30.16 32.95
CA ALA A 44 12.45 28.78 32.54
C ALA A 44 11.32 28.11 33.35
N ILE A 45 11.28 28.29 34.68
CA ILE A 45 10.22 27.78 35.55
C ILE A 45 8.87 28.40 35.15
N ALA A 46 8.81 29.73 35.00
CA ALA A 46 7.60 30.44 34.60
C ALA A 46 7.08 30.02 33.20
N ALA A 47 7.99 29.61 32.31
CA ALA A 47 7.65 29.07 30.99
C ALA A 47 7.21 27.59 31.02
N GLY A 48 7.12 26.96 32.20
CA GLY A 48 6.72 25.56 32.36
C GLY A 48 7.84 24.55 32.06
N PHE A 49 9.10 25.00 32.07
CA PHE A 49 10.31 24.16 31.92
C PHE A 49 11.20 24.17 33.18
N PRO A 50 10.68 23.76 34.35
CA PRO A 50 11.43 23.71 35.59
C PRO A 50 12.65 22.74 35.50
N PRO A 51 13.88 23.22 35.81
CA PRO A 51 15.10 22.44 35.62
C PRO A 51 15.13 21.15 36.46
N PRO A 52 15.34 19.96 35.84
CA PRO A 52 15.22 18.68 36.53
C PRO A 52 16.29 18.45 37.61
N GLY A 53 17.52 18.94 37.41
CA GLY A 53 18.58 18.77 38.41
C GLY A 53 18.30 19.57 39.70
N LEU A 54 17.78 20.80 39.57
CA LEU A 54 17.33 21.59 40.73
C LEU A 54 16.17 20.94 41.46
N ARG A 55 15.20 20.36 40.73
CA ARG A 55 14.11 19.61 41.36
C ARG A 55 14.64 18.43 42.16
N LYS A 56 15.55 17.65 41.58
CA LYS A 56 16.17 16.49 42.26
C LYS A 56 16.96 16.89 43.49
N LEU A 57 17.65 18.03 43.45
CA LEU A 57 18.31 18.62 44.62
C LEU A 57 17.32 19.02 45.71
N ALA A 58 16.23 19.72 45.35
CA ALA A 58 15.19 20.12 46.28
C ALA A 58 14.49 18.91 46.92
N GLU A 59 14.13 17.90 46.12
CA GLU A 59 13.57 16.62 46.58
C GLU A 59 14.50 15.90 47.57
N GLY A 60 15.79 15.80 47.25
CA GLY A 60 16.78 15.17 48.12
C GLY A 60 16.93 15.87 49.47
N LEU A 61 16.88 17.21 49.48
CA LEU A 61 16.94 18.00 50.71
C LEU A 61 15.64 17.92 51.53
N ALA A 62 14.48 17.91 50.87
CA ALA A 62 13.18 17.76 51.52
C ALA A 62 13.04 16.38 52.17
N ALA A 63 13.48 15.31 51.47
CA ALA A 63 13.52 13.96 52.02
C ALA A 63 14.41 13.88 53.28
N ALA A 64 15.58 14.52 53.26
CA ALA A 64 16.47 14.61 54.41
C ALA A 64 15.87 15.42 55.58
N ALA A 65 15.12 16.49 55.30
CA ALA A 65 14.45 17.30 56.32
C ALA A 65 13.26 16.57 56.97
N ALA A 66 12.54 15.74 56.22
CA ALA A 66 11.38 14.98 56.68
C ALA A 66 11.70 13.78 57.59
N GLY A 67 12.96 13.59 58.00
CA GLY A 67 13.37 12.49 58.87
C GLY A 67 13.24 11.10 58.24
N SER A 68 13.03 11.03 56.92
CA SER A 68 13.23 9.80 56.15
C SER A 68 14.68 9.38 56.39
N GLN A 69 14.93 8.12 56.77
CA GLN A 69 16.29 7.64 57.00
C GLN A 69 17.16 8.06 55.81
N THR A 70 18.18 8.89 56.06
CA THR A 70 19.26 9.15 55.10
C THR A 70 19.65 7.79 54.52
N PRO A 71 19.46 7.54 53.21
CA PRO A 71 19.97 6.32 52.61
C PRO A 71 21.43 6.20 53.03
N LEU A 72 21.80 5.06 53.63
CA LEU A 72 23.18 4.81 54.02
C LEU A 72 24.10 5.15 52.83
N PRO A 73 25.22 5.88 53.04
CA PRO A 73 26.20 6.10 51.98
C PRO A 73 26.57 4.74 51.39
N ARG A 74 26.24 4.50 50.12
CA ARG A 74 26.65 3.28 49.43
C ARG A 74 28.17 3.34 49.25
N HIS A 75 28.89 2.42 49.89
CA HIS A 75 30.31 2.20 49.63
C HIS A 75 30.50 1.39 48.33
N PRO A 76 31.58 1.65 47.58
CA PRO A 76 31.71 1.18 46.19
C PRO A 76 31.90 -0.34 46.15
N GLY A 77 31.03 -1.01 45.39
CA GLY A 77 31.39 -2.29 44.78
C GLY A 77 32.39 -2.00 43.66
N GLU A 78 33.57 -2.58 43.79
CA GLU A 78 34.65 -2.60 42.82
C GLU A 78 34.12 -2.74 41.39
N ASP A 79 34.22 -1.68 40.58
CA ASP A 79 34.45 -1.84 39.15
C ASP A 79 34.64 -0.49 38.45
N THR A 80 35.62 -0.41 37.57
CA THR A 80 35.88 0.77 36.72
C THR A 80 34.74 1.06 35.71
N GLY A 81 33.66 0.27 35.69
CA GLY A 81 32.35 0.60 35.11
C GLY A 81 31.46 1.52 35.97
N SER A 82 31.99 2.02 37.10
CA SER A 82 31.26 2.66 38.20
C SER A 82 30.64 4.02 37.88
N ILE A 83 31.29 4.91 37.12
CA ILE A 83 30.78 6.29 36.95
C ILE A 83 29.61 6.36 35.96
N VAL A 84 29.68 5.67 34.83
CA VAL A 84 28.58 5.65 33.85
C VAL A 84 27.32 5.02 34.47
N ASN A 85 27.48 3.93 35.23
CA ASN A 85 26.38 3.28 35.93
C ASN A 85 25.82 4.14 37.08
N ALA A 86 26.69 4.81 37.86
CA ALA A 86 26.27 5.75 38.89
C ALA A 86 25.45 6.89 38.29
N VAL A 87 25.96 7.54 37.23
CA VAL A 87 25.26 8.62 36.53
C VAL A 87 23.95 8.13 35.91
N ARG A 88 23.83 6.87 35.48
CA ARG A 88 22.55 6.32 34.99
C ARG A 88 21.48 6.30 36.08
N ASN A 89 21.84 5.93 37.31
CA ASN A 89 20.92 5.64 38.40
C ASN A 89 20.71 6.82 39.37
N ASP A 90 21.69 7.70 39.49
CA ASP A 90 21.74 8.76 40.48
C ASP A 90 21.88 10.15 39.83
N ALA A 91 21.12 11.12 40.34
CA ALA A 91 21.11 12.50 39.83
C ALA A 91 22.19 13.39 40.46
N LEU A 92 22.63 13.06 41.68
CA LEU A 92 23.66 13.80 42.42
C LEU A 92 24.79 12.84 42.78
N VAL A 93 26.00 13.14 42.31
CA VAL A 93 27.19 12.30 42.52
C VAL A 93 28.35 13.17 43.02
N VAL A 94 29.14 12.66 43.95
CA VAL A 94 30.38 13.25 44.43
C VAL A 94 31.52 12.30 44.10
N LEU A 95 32.50 12.78 43.33
CA LEU A 95 33.75 12.08 43.03
C LEU A 95 34.80 12.55 44.03
N ASP A 96 35.11 11.71 45.01
CA ASP A 96 36.01 11.98 46.13
C ASP A 96 37.41 11.43 45.84
N GLY A 97 38.43 12.28 45.79
CA GLY A 97 39.80 11.89 45.47
C GLY A 97 40.09 11.68 43.98
N TYR A 98 39.27 12.26 43.09
CA TYR A 98 39.50 12.21 41.64
C TYR A 98 40.31 13.43 41.18
N ALA A 99 41.41 13.21 40.47
CA ALA A 99 42.22 14.28 39.88
C ALA A 99 42.88 13.88 38.55
N GLY A 100 43.30 14.88 37.77
CA GLY A 100 44.13 14.72 36.57
C GLY A 100 43.62 13.65 35.59
N ALA A 101 44.42 12.61 35.39
CA ALA A 101 44.14 11.54 34.44
C ALA A 101 42.90 10.69 34.80
N GLU A 102 42.63 10.48 36.09
CA GLU A 102 41.49 9.66 36.54
C GLU A 102 40.15 10.37 36.23
N LEU A 103 40.08 11.68 36.50
CA LEU A 103 38.94 12.52 36.12
C LEU A 103 38.78 12.59 34.60
N SER A 104 39.88 12.73 33.86
CA SER A 104 39.84 12.80 32.40
C SER A 104 39.38 11.48 31.77
N ALA A 105 39.77 10.34 32.34
CA ALA A 105 39.27 9.02 31.95
C ALA A 105 37.78 8.84 32.26
N ALA A 106 37.30 9.32 33.40
CA ALA A 106 35.88 9.32 33.76
C ALA A 106 35.03 10.14 32.79
N LEU A 107 35.50 11.34 32.43
CA LEU A 107 34.86 12.19 31.42
C LEU A 107 34.86 11.52 30.04
N GLY A 108 35.99 10.90 29.66
CA GLY A 108 36.08 10.10 28.45
C GLY A 108 35.04 8.98 28.40
N ALA A 109 34.83 8.26 29.52
CA ALA A 109 33.82 7.21 29.62
C ALA A 109 32.38 7.73 29.47
N LEU A 110 32.07 8.91 30.03
CA LEU A 110 30.75 9.53 29.86
C LEU A 110 30.49 9.98 28.42
N VAL A 111 31.49 10.57 27.77
CA VAL A 111 31.42 10.94 26.34
C VAL A 111 31.27 9.68 25.48
N ALA A 112 32.00 8.61 25.81
CA ALA A 112 31.91 7.31 25.14
C ALA A 112 30.55 6.62 25.36
N ASP A 113 29.85 6.86 26.48
CA ASP A 113 28.45 6.43 26.71
C ASP A 113 27.43 7.27 25.90
N GLY A 114 27.88 8.34 25.23
CA GLY A 114 27.02 9.22 24.43
C GLY A 114 26.41 10.37 25.23
N ARG A 115 26.96 10.72 26.40
CA ARG A 115 26.47 11.85 27.21
C ARG A 115 26.96 13.18 26.65
N ARG A 116 26.10 14.19 26.78
CA ARG A 116 26.43 15.61 26.58
C ARG A 116 26.89 16.17 27.92
N VAL A 117 28.20 16.28 28.11
CA VAL A 117 28.82 16.65 29.38
C VAL A 117 29.22 18.11 29.36
N VAL A 118 28.83 18.88 30.37
CA VAL A 118 29.37 20.21 30.63
C VAL A 118 30.37 20.10 31.76
N VAL A 119 31.61 20.53 31.54
CA VAL A 119 32.67 20.56 32.55
C VAL A 119 32.91 22.00 32.95
N THR A 120 32.82 22.28 34.24
CA THR A 120 32.97 23.62 34.80
C THR A 120 33.89 23.63 36.00
N ALA A 121 34.65 24.70 36.14
CA ALA A 121 35.64 24.92 37.19
C ALA A 121 35.75 26.43 37.48
N PRO A 122 36.26 26.84 38.65
CA PRO A 122 36.41 28.24 39.00
C PRO A 122 37.45 28.95 38.12
N SER A 123 38.47 28.23 37.62
CA SER A 123 39.53 28.78 36.78
C SER A 123 39.63 28.12 35.40
N ALA A 124 40.05 28.88 34.39
CA ALA A 124 40.32 28.35 33.05
C ALA A 124 41.53 27.40 33.01
N GLU A 125 42.48 27.57 33.92
CA GLU A 125 43.67 26.70 34.05
C GLU A 125 43.29 25.28 34.47
N GLU A 126 42.38 25.13 35.44
CA GLU A 126 41.84 23.83 35.84
C GLU A 126 41.10 23.14 34.69
N LEU A 127 40.29 23.88 33.93
CA LEU A 127 39.60 23.33 32.75
C LEU A 127 40.59 22.89 31.67
N ALA A 128 41.65 23.68 31.43
CA ALA A 128 42.69 23.34 30.47
C ALA A 128 43.45 22.07 30.88
N ALA A 129 43.75 21.92 32.18
CA ALA A 129 44.40 20.73 32.72
C ALA A 129 43.55 19.47 32.47
N VAL A 130 42.26 19.51 32.80
CA VAL A 130 41.32 18.40 32.55
C VAL A 130 41.17 18.12 31.06
N ARG A 131 41.07 19.16 30.22
CA ARG A 131 40.95 19.00 28.77
C ARG A 131 42.17 18.34 28.15
N SER A 132 43.36 18.71 28.61
CA SER A 132 44.64 18.16 28.13
C SER A 132 44.81 16.67 28.45
N GLY A 133 44.17 16.18 29.50
CA GLY A 133 44.20 14.77 29.91
C GLY A 133 43.13 13.89 29.25
N LEU A 134 42.24 14.45 28.42
CA LEU A 134 41.17 13.68 27.79
C LEU A 134 41.71 12.61 26.84
N PRO A 135 41.10 11.40 26.82
CA PRO A 135 41.37 10.41 25.78
C PRO A 135 41.15 10.99 24.37
N ALA A 136 41.94 10.54 23.39
CA ALA A 136 41.94 11.12 22.03
C ALA A 136 40.54 11.21 21.39
N GLU A 137 39.70 10.18 21.57
CA GLU A 137 38.33 10.16 21.04
C GLU A 137 37.42 11.22 21.69
N ALA A 138 37.55 11.44 23.01
CA ALA A 138 36.82 12.46 23.74
C ALA A 138 37.37 13.87 23.47
N ALA A 139 38.69 13.99 23.30
CA ALA A 139 39.35 15.24 22.93
C ALA A 139 38.88 15.75 21.56
N ALA A 140 38.69 14.86 20.57
CA ALA A 140 38.13 15.19 19.26
C ALA A 140 36.69 15.74 19.33
N ARG A 141 35.95 15.39 20.39
CA ARG A 141 34.57 15.83 20.67
C ARG A 141 34.50 16.88 21.79
N SER A 142 35.63 17.51 22.12
CA SER A 142 35.69 18.60 23.10
C SER A 142 35.37 19.95 22.46
N LEU A 143 34.58 20.75 23.15
CA LEU A 143 34.11 22.06 22.71
C LEU A 143 34.48 23.14 23.72
N ASP A 144 34.76 24.34 23.23
CA ASP A 144 35.04 25.53 24.05
C ASP A 144 33.77 26.14 24.65
N ARG A 145 32.60 25.76 24.14
CA ARG A 145 31.28 26.19 24.60
C ARG A 145 30.21 25.25 24.09
N MET A 146 29.01 25.34 24.65
CA MET A 146 27.87 24.58 24.16
C MET A 146 27.54 24.92 22.69
N PRO A 147 27.13 23.94 21.87
CA PRO A 147 26.66 24.21 20.52
C PRO A 147 25.46 25.16 20.54
N ALA A 148 25.42 26.12 19.61
CA ALA A 148 24.32 27.09 19.49
C ALA A 148 23.05 26.49 18.84
N MET A 149 22.96 25.16 18.79
CA MET A 149 21.83 24.43 18.20
C MET A 149 20.75 24.20 19.25
N ALA A 150 19.49 24.43 18.88
CA ALA A 150 18.38 24.19 19.79
C ALA A 150 18.27 22.71 20.22
N PRO A 151 17.95 22.40 21.49
CA PRO A 151 17.89 21.02 21.99
C PRO A 151 17.01 20.05 21.18
N PRO A 152 15.81 20.43 20.69
CA PRO A 152 15.00 19.55 19.85
C PRO A 152 15.69 19.15 18.54
N ARG A 153 16.41 20.07 17.90
CA ARG A 153 17.19 19.81 16.67
C ARG A 153 18.39 18.93 16.95
N MET A 154 19.06 19.14 18.08
CA MET A 154 20.17 18.27 18.52
C MET A 154 19.69 16.83 18.77
N ARG A 155 18.53 16.64 19.41
CA ARG A 155 17.92 15.31 19.59
C ARG A 155 17.53 14.67 18.26
N GLU A 156 16.94 15.45 17.36
CA GLU A 156 16.59 15.00 16.01
C GLU A 156 17.84 14.51 15.24
N LEU A 157 18.91 15.31 15.22
CA LEU A 157 20.18 14.96 14.58
C LEU A 157 20.76 13.68 15.17
N ARG A 158 20.83 13.57 16.50
CA ARG A 158 21.35 12.38 17.17
C ARG A 158 20.54 11.13 16.83
N ARG A 159 19.21 11.25 16.76
CA ARG A 159 18.32 10.13 16.36
C ARG A 159 18.56 9.71 14.91
N LEU A 160 18.72 10.67 13.99
CA LEU A 160 18.98 10.38 12.57
C LEU A 160 20.33 9.67 12.40
N LEU A 161 21.39 10.20 13.01
CA LEU A 161 22.72 9.58 13.00
C LEU A 161 22.72 8.18 13.60
N ALA A 162 22.02 7.96 14.72
CA ALA A 162 21.92 6.65 15.37
C ALA A 162 21.15 5.62 14.54
N THR A 163 20.22 6.07 13.69
CA THR A 163 19.41 5.19 12.83
C THR A 163 19.94 5.13 11.39
N THR A 164 21.03 5.82 11.09
CA THR A 164 21.52 5.93 9.72
C THR A 164 22.02 4.59 9.18
N THR A 165 21.66 4.30 7.94
CA THR A 165 22.04 3.06 7.26
C THR A 165 22.97 3.27 6.08
N THR A 166 23.73 2.23 5.72
CA THR A 166 24.53 2.23 4.48
C THR A 166 23.66 2.51 3.26
N HIS A 167 22.46 1.91 3.21
CA HIS A 167 21.46 2.20 2.19
C HIS A 167 21.01 3.66 2.18
N ARG A 168 20.73 4.25 3.36
CA ARG A 168 20.36 5.65 3.50
C ARG A 168 21.45 6.60 3.01
N ARG A 169 22.72 6.37 3.38
CA ARG A 169 23.86 7.17 2.90
C ARG A 169 24.01 7.11 1.38
N ALA A 170 23.78 5.95 0.78
CA ALA A 170 23.86 5.76 -0.67
C ALA A 170 22.75 6.49 -1.45
N ARG A 171 21.64 6.90 -0.80
CA ARG A 171 20.52 7.58 -1.48
C ARG A 171 20.90 8.93 -2.08
N GLY A 172 21.90 9.62 -1.55
CA GLY A 172 22.35 10.92 -2.08
C GLY A 172 22.84 10.85 -3.54
N ALA A 173 23.26 9.68 -4.01
CA ALA A 173 23.70 9.46 -5.39
C ALA A 173 22.58 8.94 -6.32
N GLN A 174 21.38 8.67 -5.78
CA GLN A 174 20.26 8.09 -6.50
C GLN A 174 19.16 9.11 -6.73
N LYS A 175 18.45 8.98 -7.86
CA LYS A 175 17.25 9.77 -8.14
C LYS A 175 16.02 8.91 -7.95
N LEU A 176 15.13 9.34 -7.06
CA LEU A 176 13.86 8.67 -6.77
C LEU A 176 12.72 9.42 -7.47
N PRO A 177 11.99 8.77 -8.40
CA PRO A 177 10.86 9.42 -9.05
C PRO A 177 9.71 9.68 -8.05
N PRO A 178 8.85 10.68 -8.31
CA PRO A 178 7.70 10.96 -7.46
C PRO A 178 6.70 9.80 -7.47
N ALA A 179 5.95 9.62 -6.38
CA ALA A 179 4.98 8.52 -6.26
C ALA A 179 3.89 8.58 -7.34
N ALA A 180 3.45 9.78 -7.71
CA ALA A 180 2.43 10.00 -8.73
C ALA A 180 2.83 9.56 -10.15
N ALA A 181 4.12 9.34 -10.42
CA ALA A 181 4.57 8.86 -11.73
C ALA A 181 4.43 7.33 -11.89
N PHE A 182 4.08 6.61 -10.81
CA PHE A 182 3.89 5.16 -10.85
C PHE A 182 2.43 4.80 -11.12
N PRO A 183 2.16 3.88 -12.07
CA PRO A 183 0.83 3.31 -12.27
C PRO A 183 0.24 2.73 -10.98
N ALA A 184 -1.07 2.83 -10.84
CA ALA A 184 -1.78 2.31 -9.68
C ALA A 184 -1.67 0.78 -9.59
N ILE A 185 -1.45 0.26 -8.39
CA ILE A 185 -1.30 -1.19 -8.15
C ILE A 185 -2.53 -1.97 -8.64
N ALA A 186 -3.73 -1.42 -8.45
CA ALA A 186 -4.98 -2.03 -8.91
C ALA A 186 -5.06 -2.14 -10.45
N GLU A 187 -4.59 -1.12 -11.17
CA GLU A 187 -4.54 -1.13 -12.64
C GLU A 187 -3.55 -2.20 -13.14
N VAL A 188 -2.35 -2.24 -12.56
CA VAL A 188 -1.33 -3.25 -12.89
C VAL A 188 -1.84 -4.66 -12.59
N SER A 189 -2.51 -4.87 -11.45
CA SER A 189 -3.10 -6.16 -11.10
C SER A 189 -4.15 -6.63 -12.11
N ALA A 190 -5.04 -5.72 -12.55
CA ALA A 190 -6.05 -6.02 -13.56
C ALA A 190 -5.41 -6.37 -14.92
N LEU A 191 -4.41 -5.62 -15.35
CA LEU A 191 -3.68 -5.87 -16.59
C LEU A 191 -2.87 -7.17 -16.53
N SER A 192 -2.18 -7.46 -15.42
CA SER A 192 -1.46 -8.74 -15.24
C SER A 192 -2.42 -9.93 -15.24
N ALA A 193 -3.60 -9.81 -14.64
CA ALA A 193 -4.64 -10.83 -14.69
C ALA A 193 -5.23 -11.02 -16.10
N ALA A 194 -5.35 -9.95 -16.89
CA ALA A 194 -5.74 -10.04 -18.30
C ALA A 194 -4.63 -10.70 -19.15
N ALA A 195 -3.37 -10.30 -18.97
CA ALA A 195 -2.23 -10.84 -19.70
C ALA A 195 -1.98 -12.34 -19.43
N ARG A 196 -2.22 -12.82 -18.20
CA ARG A 196 -2.11 -14.26 -17.87
C ARG A 196 -3.16 -15.14 -18.56
N ARG A 197 -4.28 -14.56 -19.00
CA ARG A 197 -5.33 -15.30 -19.70
C ARG A 197 -5.00 -15.57 -21.18
N SER A 198 -3.99 -14.92 -21.77
CA SER A 198 -3.57 -15.18 -23.15
C SER A 198 -2.41 -16.17 -23.24
N ASN A 199 -2.64 -17.32 -23.89
CA ASN A 199 -1.58 -18.26 -24.32
C ASN A 199 -1.38 -18.30 -25.85
N GLY A 200 -2.04 -17.44 -26.62
CA GLY A 200 -2.12 -17.56 -28.08
C GLY A 200 -1.22 -16.57 -28.83
N ARG A 201 -0.35 -17.08 -29.71
CA ARG A 201 0.30 -16.33 -30.79
C ARG A 201 -0.77 -15.92 -31.83
N GLY A 202 -1.37 -14.74 -31.69
CA GLY A 202 -2.30 -14.22 -32.69
C GLY A 202 -1.59 -13.77 -33.96
N ARG A 203 -1.69 -14.56 -35.04
CA ARG A 203 -1.39 -14.13 -36.41
C ARG A 203 -2.66 -13.49 -36.98
N ASP A 204 -2.73 -12.16 -36.94
CA ASP A 204 -3.34 -11.25 -37.94
C ASP A 204 -3.49 -9.84 -37.34
N GLY A 205 -2.45 -9.01 -37.51
CA GLY A 205 -2.32 -7.73 -36.83
C GLY A 205 -3.38 -6.67 -37.18
N VAL A 206 -4.04 -6.78 -38.34
CA VAL A 206 -5.03 -5.77 -38.79
C VAL A 206 -6.37 -5.94 -38.07
N ILE A 207 -6.88 -7.17 -37.97
CA ILE A 207 -8.15 -7.44 -37.26
C ILE A 207 -7.97 -7.20 -35.76
N ALA A 208 -6.83 -7.62 -35.19
CA ALA A 208 -6.55 -7.38 -33.79
C ALA A 208 -6.49 -5.88 -33.44
N ALA A 209 -5.84 -5.06 -34.27
CA ALA A 209 -5.79 -3.61 -34.07
C ALA A 209 -7.17 -2.94 -34.21
N LEU A 210 -7.96 -3.35 -35.20
CA LEU A 210 -9.32 -2.82 -35.36
C LEU A 210 -10.22 -3.21 -34.18
N LEU A 211 -10.10 -4.43 -33.67
CA LEU A 211 -10.89 -4.90 -32.53
C LEU A 211 -10.44 -4.28 -31.20
N SER A 212 -9.15 -3.95 -31.02
CA SER A 212 -8.66 -3.27 -29.82
C SER A 212 -9.20 -1.86 -29.68
N ASP A 213 -9.36 -1.15 -30.80
CA ASP A 213 -9.84 0.23 -30.82
C ASP A 213 -11.37 0.35 -30.66
N LEU A 214 -12.10 -0.77 -30.71
CA LEU A 214 -13.55 -0.80 -30.53
C LEU A 214 -13.97 -0.82 -29.06
N GLU A 215 -15.04 -0.08 -28.76
CA GLU A 215 -15.75 -0.14 -27.48
C GLU A 215 -16.18 -1.58 -27.12
N PRO A 216 -16.21 -1.96 -25.83
CA PRO A 216 -16.48 -3.33 -25.39
C PRO A 216 -17.80 -3.90 -25.91
N GLU A 217 -18.87 -3.10 -25.88
CA GLU A 217 -20.21 -3.50 -26.34
C GLU A 217 -20.22 -3.80 -27.85
N ARG A 218 -19.55 -2.95 -28.63
CA ARG A 218 -19.45 -3.11 -30.08
C ARG A 218 -18.57 -4.32 -30.44
N ARG A 219 -17.51 -4.54 -29.67
CA ARG A 219 -16.64 -5.71 -29.80
C ARG A 219 -17.40 -7.01 -29.53
N GLU A 220 -18.22 -7.04 -28.48
CA GLU A 220 -19.06 -8.21 -28.16
C GLU A 220 -20.09 -8.51 -29.25
N ALA A 221 -20.70 -7.47 -29.84
CA ALA A 221 -21.61 -7.62 -30.98
C ALA A 221 -20.92 -8.27 -32.19
N VAL A 222 -19.72 -7.80 -32.55
CA VAL A 222 -18.93 -8.34 -33.67
C VAL A 222 -18.52 -9.80 -33.40
N VAL A 223 -18.16 -10.14 -32.16
CA VAL A 223 -17.86 -11.52 -31.74
C VAL A 223 -19.10 -12.43 -31.84
N SER A 224 -20.28 -11.92 -31.47
CA SER A 224 -21.55 -12.66 -31.62
C SER A 224 -21.85 -12.97 -33.08
N VAL A 225 -21.66 -12.00 -33.99
CA VAL A 225 -21.83 -12.19 -35.44
C VAL A 225 -20.83 -13.22 -35.98
N ALA A 226 -19.55 -13.13 -35.60
CA ALA A 226 -18.54 -14.10 -36.00
C ALA A 226 -18.87 -15.54 -35.54
N ARG A 227 -19.40 -15.69 -34.32
CA ARG A 227 -19.88 -16.98 -33.80
C ARG A 227 -21.06 -17.51 -34.62
N SER A 228 -22.04 -16.66 -34.92
CA SER A 228 -23.20 -17.03 -35.75
C SER A 228 -22.79 -17.47 -37.16
N VAL A 229 -21.78 -16.84 -37.76
CA VAL A 229 -21.20 -17.27 -39.03
C VAL A 229 -20.59 -18.66 -38.90
N ARG A 230 -19.80 -18.92 -37.86
CA ARG A 230 -19.18 -20.24 -37.65
C ARG A 230 -20.22 -21.34 -37.51
N GLU A 231 -21.17 -21.13 -36.59
CA GLU A 231 -22.25 -22.07 -36.33
C GLU A 231 -23.08 -22.36 -37.59
N SER A 232 -23.40 -21.33 -38.39
CA SER A 232 -24.18 -21.49 -39.62
C SER A 232 -23.41 -22.20 -40.73
N LEU A 233 -22.10 -21.95 -40.85
CA LEU A 233 -21.26 -22.64 -41.84
C LEU A 233 -20.97 -24.09 -41.44
N ASP A 234 -20.78 -24.36 -40.15
CA ASP A 234 -20.58 -25.71 -39.63
C ASP A 234 -21.85 -26.57 -39.77
N ALA A 235 -23.04 -25.97 -39.68
CA ALA A 235 -24.31 -26.65 -39.93
C ALA A 235 -24.47 -27.16 -41.39
N LEU A 236 -23.70 -26.64 -42.34
CA LEU A 236 -23.64 -27.06 -43.75
C LEU A 236 -22.57 -28.13 -44.01
N MET A 237 -21.93 -28.67 -42.96
CA MET A 237 -20.94 -29.74 -43.07
C MET A 237 -21.61 -31.13 -42.95
N PRO A 238 -21.05 -32.18 -43.60
CA PRO A 238 -19.90 -32.18 -44.51
C PRO A 238 -20.20 -31.60 -45.90
N ARG A 239 -19.18 -31.01 -46.53
CA ARG A 239 -19.30 -30.27 -47.79
C ARG A 239 -19.75 -31.13 -48.97
N GLU A 240 -19.37 -32.41 -48.97
CA GLU A 240 -19.68 -33.38 -50.02
C GLU A 240 -21.20 -33.67 -50.08
N ARG A 241 -21.85 -33.71 -48.92
CA ARG A 241 -23.30 -33.95 -48.82
C ARG A 241 -24.11 -32.75 -49.31
N TRP A 242 -23.62 -31.54 -49.05
CA TRP A 242 -24.35 -30.29 -49.29
C TRP A 242 -23.74 -29.44 -50.41
N ALA A 243 -23.13 -30.05 -51.42
CA ALA A 243 -22.42 -29.32 -52.49
C ALA A 243 -23.29 -28.25 -53.17
N TRP A 244 -24.57 -28.54 -53.40
CA TRP A 244 -25.54 -27.58 -53.95
C TRP A 244 -25.77 -26.37 -53.04
N ALA A 245 -25.79 -26.58 -51.72
CA ALA A 245 -26.03 -25.53 -50.72
C ALA A 245 -24.87 -24.52 -50.69
N TRP A 246 -23.63 -24.99 -50.83
CA TRP A 246 -22.45 -24.12 -50.89
C TRP A 246 -22.39 -23.30 -52.18
N SER A 247 -22.84 -23.85 -53.32
CA SER A 247 -22.96 -23.10 -54.57
C SER A 247 -24.02 -22.00 -54.44
N LEU A 248 -25.20 -22.36 -53.92
CA LEU A 248 -26.30 -21.43 -53.71
C LEU A 248 -25.93 -20.31 -52.73
N LEU A 249 -25.24 -20.64 -51.63
CA LEU A 249 -24.72 -19.66 -50.67
C LEU A 249 -23.76 -18.66 -51.32
N ALA A 250 -22.88 -19.12 -52.22
CA ALA A 250 -21.95 -18.24 -52.92
C ALA A 250 -22.68 -17.22 -53.83
N ASP A 251 -23.78 -17.62 -54.47
CA ASP A 251 -24.60 -16.71 -55.29
C ASP A 251 -25.41 -15.72 -54.43
N LEU A 252 -25.99 -16.20 -53.33
CA LEU A 252 -26.81 -15.39 -52.42
C LEU A 252 -26.00 -14.29 -51.71
N ILE A 253 -24.71 -14.51 -51.42
CA ILE A 253 -23.85 -13.47 -50.82
C ILE A 253 -23.78 -12.22 -51.69
N TYR A 254 -23.90 -12.35 -53.02
CA TYR A 254 -23.92 -11.21 -53.94
C TYR A 254 -25.33 -10.75 -54.30
N GLY A 255 -26.35 -11.23 -53.58
CA GLY A 255 -27.76 -10.89 -53.81
C GLY A 255 -28.33 -11.48 -55.11
N LYS A 256 -27.62 -12.41 -55.75
CA LYS A 256 -28.14 -13.06 -56.95
C LYS A 256 -29.28 -14.01 -56.56
N GLN A 257 -30.36 -13.99 -57.35
CA GLN A 257 -31.50 -14.90 -57.19
C GLN A 257 -32.23 -14.81 -55.83
N GLN A 258 -31.99 -13.76 -55.03
CA GLN A 258 -32.59 -13.57 -53.70
C GLN A 258 -34.14 -13.71 -53.68
N PRO A 259 -34.91 -13.14 -54.63
CA PRO A 259 -36.37 -13.26 -54.59
C PRO A 259 -36.86 -14.69 -54.87
N VAL A 260 -36.19 -15.40 -55.78
CA VAL A 260 -36.49 -16.82 -56.08
C VAL A 260 -36.11 -17.69 -54.88
N PHE A 261 -34.97 -17.33 -54.27
CA PHE A 261 -34.52 -17.61 -52.92
C PHE A 261 -35.63 -17.78 -51.88
N GLU A 262 -36.15 -16.62 -51.51
CA GLU A 262 -37.12 -16.47 -50.43
C GLU A 262 -38.43 -17.17 -50.76
N GLN A 263 -38.86 -17.12 -52.03
CA GLN A 263 -40.07 -17.79 -52.49
C GLN A 263 -39.99 -19.31 -52.34
N ILE A 264 -38.88 -19.96 -52.71
CA ILE A 264 -38.76 -21.42 -52.57
C ILE A 264 -38.66 -21.85 -51.11
N VAL A 265 -38.03 -21.05 -50.24
CA VAL A 265 -37.96 -21.30 -48.80
C VAL A 265 -39.38 -21.29 -48.21
N GLU A 266 -40.17 -20.28 -48.56
CA GLU A 266 -41.56 -20.16 -48.11
C GLU A 266 -42.43 -21.29 -48.65
N ASP A 267 -42.38 -21.56 -49.96
CA ASP A 267 -43.21 -22.60 -50.60
C ASP A 267 -42.87 -24.00 -50.08
N THR A 268 -41.58 -24.30 -49.86
CA THR A 268 -41.14 -25.57 -49.27
C THR A 268 -41.59 -25.71 -47.82
N ALA A 269 -41.46 -24.67 -47.00
CA ALA A 269 -41.91 -24.69 -45.61
C ALA A 269 -43.44 -24.86 -45.49
N GLN A 270 -44.20 -24.20 -46.36
CA GLN A 270 -45.65 -24.36 -46.44
C GLN A 270 -46.04 -25.77 -46.90
N ALA A 271 -45.30 -26.36 -47.84
CA ALA A 271 -45.52 -27.72 -48.31
C ALA A 271 -45.27 -28.76 -47.21
N VAL A 272 -44.15 -28.64 -46.48
CA VAL A 272 -43.84 -29.48 -45.31
C VAL A 272 -44.93 -29.38 -44.24
N THR A 273 -45.31 -28.15 -43.87
CA THR A 273 -46.38 -27.91 -42.88
C THR A 273 -47.71 -28.54 -43.31
N ALA A 274 -48.04 -28.47 -44.59
CA ALA A 274 -49.26 -29.08 -45.13
C ALA A 274 -49.19 -30.62 -45.16
N LEU A 275 -48.00 -31.18 -45.40
CA LEU A 275 -47.76 -32.62 -45.38
C LEU A 275 -47.86 -33.19 -43.96
N GLU A 276 -47.24 -32.55 -42.97
CA GLU A 276 -47.32 -32.92 -41.55
C GLU A 276 -48.77 -32.86 -41.01
N LYS A 277 -49.55 -31.87 -41.43
CA LYS A 277 -50.99 -31.79 -41.10
C LYS A 277 -51.81 -32.91 -41.72
N SER A 278 -51.32 -33.48 -42.81
CA SER A 278 -51.98 -34.56 -43.52
C SER A 278 -51.62 -35.96 -43.00
N THR A 279 -50.64 -36.05 -42.11
CA THR A 279 -50.22 -37.30 -41.48
C THR A 279 -51.37 -37.88 -40.65
N GLY A 280 -51.85 -39.08 -41.04
CA GLY A 280 -52.99 -39.74 -40.40
C GLY A 280 -54.38 -39.32 -40.92
N ALA A 281 -54.45 -38.42 -41.90
CA ALA A 281 -55.70 -38.03 -42.56
C ALA A 281 -56.11 -39.06 -43.67
N PRO A 282 -57.39 -39.09 -44.08
CA PRO A 282 -57.87 -39.93 -45.19
C PRO A 282 -57.05 -39.72 -46.47
N LYS A 283 -56.80 -40.78 -47.24
CA LYS A 283 -55.97 -40.70 -48.45
C LYS A 283 -56.74 -40.03 -49.58
N ALA A 284 -56.24 -38.90 -50.08
CA ALA A 284 -56.79 -38.22 -51.23
C ALA A 284 -55.96 -38.52 -52.49
N GLU A 285 -56.64 -38.76 -53.62
CA GLU A 285 -56.02 -39.07 -54.91
C GLU A 285 -56.70 -38.28 -56.04
N ILE A 286 -55.90 -37.83 -57.01
CA ILE A 286 -56.36 -37.18 -58.23
C ILE A 286 -56.25 -38.20 -59.38
N VAL A 287 -57.38 -38.54 -60.00
CA VAL A 287 -57.47 -39.62 -61.01
C VAL A 287 -57.34 -39.08 -62.45
N GLY A 288 -57.25 -37.76 -62.62
CA GLY A 288 -57.06 -37.12 -63.93
C GLY A 288 -56.79 -35.62 -63.82
N PRO A 289 -56.44 -34.95 -64.94
CA PRO A 289 -56.06 -33.54 -64.93
C PRO A 289 -57.23 -32.67 -64.46
N LEU A 290 -57.00 -31.89 -63.41
CA LEU A 290 -57.99 -30.95 -62.88
C LEU A 290 -58.08 -29.70 -63.77
N PRO A 291 -59.28 -29.12 -63.94
CA PRO A 291 -59.42 -27.85 -64.63
C PRO A 291 -58.80 -26.70 -63.81
N PRO A 292 -58.40 -25.58 -64.46
CA PRO A 292 -57.68 -24.48 -63.79
C PRO A 292 -58.49 -23.80 -62.67
N ASP A 293 -59.81 -23.86 -62.71
CA ASP A 293 -60.74 -23.31 -61.72
C ASP A 293 -61.17 -24.33 -60.64
N ALA A 294 -60.53 -25.51 -60.58
CA ALA A 294 -60.92 -26.60 -59.68
C ALA A 294 -60.99 -26.20 -58.20
N LEU A 295 -60.01 -25.45 -57.68
CA LEU A 295 -60.03 -24.99 -56.28
C LEU A 295 -61.17 -24.02 -56.00
N GLU A 296 -61.43 -23.08 -56.91
CA GLU A 296 -62.51 -22.12 -56.76
C GLU A 296 -63.87 -22.83 -56.73
N LEU A 297 -64.06 -23.83 -57.60
CA LEU A 297 -65.26 -24.66 -57.62
C LEU A 297 -65.41 -25.50 -56.35
N LEU A 298 -64.32 -26.04 -55.80
CA LEU A 298 -64.34 -26.79 -54.55
C LEU A 298 -64.66 -25.90 -53.33
N TYR A 299 -64.11 -24.69 -53.25
CA TYR A 299 -64.44 -23.72 -52.19
C TYR A 299 -65.91 -23.32 -52.24
N ARG A 300 -66.42 -22.96 -53.43
CA ARG A 300 -67.84 -22.63 -53.62
C ARG A 300 -68.75 -23.80 -53.21
N TYR A 301 -68.33 -25.03 -53.48
CA TYR A 301 -69.08 -26.22 -53.09
C TYR A 301 -69.02 -26.51 -51.58
N ARG A 302 -67.85 -26.34 -50.95
CA ARG A 302 -67.70 -26.41 -49.48
C ARG A 302 -68.62 -25.40 -48.79
N ASP A 303 -68.63 -24.15 -49.27
CA ASP A 303 -69.45 -23.09 -48.68
C ASP A 303 -70.95 -23.39 -48.85
N PHE A 304 -71.34 -23.95 -50.00
CA PHE A 304 -72.69 -24.48 -50.21
C PHE A 304 -73.06 -25.57 -49.19
N LEU A 305 -72.19 -26.55 -48.96
CA LEU A 305 -72.44 -27.62 -47.98
C LEU A 305 -72.53 -27.07 -46.55
N ASN A 306 -71.66 -26.12 -46.18
CA ASN A 306 -71.70 -25.43 -44.88
C ASN A 306 -72.98 -24.60 -44.66
N SER A 307 -73.57 -24.06 -45.73
CA SER A 307 -74.84 -23.32 -45.67
C SER A 307 -76.11 -24.19 -45.54
N GLY A 308 -75.95 -25.51 -45.33
CA GLY A 308 -77.06 -26.45 -45.19
C GLY A 308 -77.53 -27.10 -46.50
N GLY A 309 -76.73 -26.98 -47.57
CA GLY A 309 -76.99 -27.61 -48.85
C GLY A 309 -77.04 -29.14 -48.77
N ARG A 310 -78.17 -29.76 -49.12
CA ARG A 310 -78.32 -31.22 -49.10
C ARG A 310 -77.79 -31.88 -50.37
N THR A 311 -77.04 -32.98 -50.20
CA THR A 311 -76.46 -33.76 -51.31
C THR A 311 -77.52 -34.50 -52.14
N ARG A 312 -78.69 -34.82 -51.56
CA ARG A 312 -79.82 -35.51 -52.20
C ARG A 312 -81.06 -34.61 -52.27
N GLY A 313 -81.36 -34.13 -53.47
CA GLY A 313 -82.59 -33.40 -53.80
C GLY A 313 -82.94 -33.58 -55.29
N PHE A 314 -84.23 -33.58 -55.62
CA PHE A 314 -84.75 -33.89 -56.97
C PHE A 314 -84.43 -32.83 -58.05
N LEU A 315 -83.91 -31.65 -57.66
CA LEU A 315 -83.40 -30.60 -58.56
C LEU A 315 -81.97 -30.25 -58.16
N ARG A 316 -81.01 -30.34 -59.10
CA ARG A 316 -79.58 -30.04 -58.84
C ARG A 316 -79.35 -28.51 -58.85
N PRO A 317 -78.87 -27.90 -57.75
CA PRO A 317 -78.42 -26.51 -57.74
C PRO A 317 -77.26 -26.30 -58.75
N SER A 318 -77.14 -25.09 -59.34
CA SER A 318 -76.09 -24.75 -60.32
C SER A 318 -74.68 -25.09 -59.82
N VAL A 319 -74.38 -24.73 -58.57
CA VAL A 319 -73.09 -25.01 -57.90
C VAL A 319 -72.71 -26.50 -57.95
N LYS A 320 -73.69 -27.41 -57.78
CA LYS A 320 -73.45 -28.86 -57.85
C LYS A 320 -73.15 -29.33 -59.27
N ARG A 321 -73.78 -28.71 -60.27
CA ARG A 321 -73.54 -29.05 -61.69
C ARG A 321 -72.12 -28.65 -62.10
N ASP A 322 -71.67 -27.50 -61.62
CA ASP A 322 -70.40 -26.89 -62.00
C ASP A 322 -69.21 -27.62 -61.35
N VAL A 323 -69.33 -28.07 -60.10
CA VAL A 323 -68.27 -28.82 -59.40
C VAL A 323 -68.24 -30.32 -59.74
N GLN A 324 -69.33 -30.89 -60.30
CA GLN A 324 -69.44 -32.34 -60.58
C GLN A 324 -68.30 -32.92 -61.43
N PRO A 325 -67.78 -32.22 -62.47
CA PRO A 325 -66.61 -32.67 -63.23
C PRO A 325 -65.36 -32.78 -62.36
N VAL A 326 -65.14 -31.83 -61.45
CA VAL A 326 -64.01 -31.80 -60.51
C VAL A 326 -64.11 -32.93 -59.49
N LEU A 327 -65.30 -33.14 -58.89
CA LEU A 327 -65.52 -34.21 -57.90
C LEU A 327 -65.29 -35.61 -58.48
N ARG A 328 -65.54 -35.83 -59.79
CA ARG A 328 -65.29 -37.13 -60.44
C ARG A 328 -63.81 -37.45 -60.60
N LEU A 329 -62.95 -36.46 -60.51
CA LEU A 329 -61.50 -36.59 -60.66
C LEU A 329 -60.80 -36.70 -59.30
N LEU A 330 -61.54 -36.66 -58.19
CA LEU A 330 -61.02 -36.69 -56.83
C LEU A 330 -61.57 -37.90 -56.09
N LEU A 331 -60.69 -38.63 -55.42
CA LEU A 331 -61.04 -39.73 -54.51
C LEU A 331 -60.50 -39.42 -53.12
N VAL A 332 -61.30 -39.71 -52.09
CA VAL A 332 -60.89 -39.73 -50.68
C VAL A 332 -61.22 -41.13 -50.15
N ASP A 333 -60.20 -41.86 -49.69
CA ASP A 333 -60.25 -43.31 -49.36
C ASP A 333 -60.91 -44.14 -50.47
N GLY A 334 -60.59 -43.84 -51.73
CA GLY A 334 -61.11 -44.53 -52.90
C GLY A 334 -62.57 -44.18 -53.27
N ARG A 335 -63.16 -43.15 -52.65
CA ARG A 335 -64.56 -42.73 -52.89
C ARG A 335 -64.66 -41.28 -53.32
N THR A 336 -65.67 -40.93 -54.11
CA THR A 336 -65.95 -39.54 -54.46
C THR A 336 -66.36 -38.74 -53.21
N PRO A 337 -65.69 -37.61 -52.91
CA PRO A 337 -65.95 -36.84 -51.72
C PRO A 337 -67.37 -36.25 -51.74
N ASN A 338 -68.09 -36.43 -50.64
CA ASN A 338 -69.50 -36.08 -50.50
C ASN A 338 -69.86 -35.41 -49.16
N SER A 339 -68.98 -35.44 -48.15
CA SER A 339 -69.11 -34.67 -46.91
C SER A 339 -68.27 -33.39 -46.93
N VAL A 340 -68.53 -32.46 -46.00
CA VAL A 340 -67.71 -31.25 -45.83
C VAL A 340 -66.27 -31.62 -45.51
N GLU A 341 -66.06 -32.63 -44.65
CA GLU A 341 -64.74 -33.11 -44.24
C GLU A 341 -63.96 -33.72 -45.41
N GLU A 342 -64.62 -34.54 -46.24
CA GLU A 342 -64.01 -35.15 -47.43
C GLU A 342 -63.67 -34.09 -48.49
N ILE A 343 -64.51 -33.05 -48.64
CA ILE A 343 -64.27 -31.93 -49.55
C ILE A 343 -63.11 -31.06 -49.04
N ASN A 344 -63.04 -30.77 -47.75
CA ASN A 344 -61.89 -30.06 -47.16
C ASN A 344 -60.60 -30.85 -47.38
N ARG A 345 -60.63 -32.17 -47.21
CA ARG A 345 -59.47 -33.02 -47.47
C ARG A 345 -59.03 -32.98 -48.94
N ALA A 346 -59.98 -32.98 -49.87
CA ALA A 346 -59.69 -32.85 -51.29
C ALA A 346 -59.10 -31.47 -51.64
N ILE A 347 -59.60 -30.39 -51.02
CA ILE A 347 -59.04 -29.04 -51.16
C ILE A 347 -57.59 -29.00 -50.67
N GLU A 348 -57.32 -29.50 -49.45
CA GLU A 348 -55.98 -29.56 -48.88
C GLU A 348 -54.99 -30.33 -49.78
N HIS A 349 -55.43 -31.44 -50.37
CA HIS A 349 -54.61 -32.24 -51.28
C HIS A 349 -54.31 -31.51 -52.60
N VAL A 350 -55.31 -30.83 -53.19
CA VAL A 350 -55.10 -30.04 -54.41
C VAL A 350 -54.20 -28.83 -54.14
N GLU A 351 -54.36 -28.15 -53.00
CA GLU A 351 -53.46 -27.08 -52.56
C GLU A 351 -52.02 -27.56 -52.34
N LEU A 352 -51.84 -28.73 -51.72
CA LEU A 352 -50.52 -29.34 -51.55
C LEU A 352 -49.88 -29.64 -52.91
N GLY A 353 -50.64 -30.18 -53.87
CA GLY A 353 -50.15 -30.41 -55.24
C GLY A 353 -49.73 -29.11 -55.96
N GLN A 354 -50.48 -28.02 -55.79
CA GLN A 354 -50.08 -26.71 -56.32
C GLN A 354 -48.85 -26.14 -55.62
N ARG A 355 -48.68 -26.36 -54.31
CA ARG A 355 -47.47 -25.97 -53.56
C ARG A 355 -46.26 -26.75 -54.06
N LEU A 356 -46.36 -28.07 -54.22
CA LEU A 356 -45.28 -28.90 -54.75
C LEU A 356 -44.89 -28.50 -56.18
N ALA A 357 -45.85 -28.17 -57.04
CA ALA A 357 -45.55 -27.65 -58.38
C ALA A 357 -44.79 -26.30 -58.35
N ARG A 358 -45.05 -25.44 -57.36
CA ARG A 358 -44.26 -24.20 -57.15
C ARG A 358 -42.86 -24.49 -56.63
N VAL A 359 -42.71 -25.47 -55.73
CA VAL A 359 -41.41 -25.96 -55.26
C VAL A 359 -40.58 -26.51 -56.45
N ASP A 360 -41.17 -27.33 -57.32
CA ASP A 360 -40.50 -27.86 -58.52
C ASP A 360 -40.03 -26.75 -59.46
N ALA A 361 -40.88 -25.75 -59.71
CA ALA A 361 -40.52 -24.59 -60.52
C ALA A 361 -39.39 -23.76 -59.88
N GLY A 362 -39.41 -23.60 -58.56
CA GLY A 362 -38.35 -22.95 -57.79
C GLY A 362 -37.03 -23.73 -57.87
N CYS A 363 -37.08 -25.05 -57.70
CA CYS A 363 -35.92 -25.93 -57.83
C CYS A 363 -35.30 -25.80 -59.23
N ALA A 364 -36.12 -25.82 -60.29
CA ALA A 364 -35.65 -25.64 -61.66
C ALA A 364 -34.97 -24.27 -61.87
N ALA A 365 -35.53 -23.20 -61.30
CA ALA A 365 -34.96 -21.85 -61.39
C ALA A 365 -33.60 -21.72 -60.69
N LEU A 366 -33.39 -22.46 -59.59
CA LEU A 366 -32.15 -22.48 -58.81
C LEU A 366 -31.21 -23.64 -59.19
N GLN A 367 -31.55 -24.42 -60.23
CA GLN A 367 -30.81 -25.60 -60.68
C GLN A 367 -30.64 -26.68 -59.59
N LEU A 368 -31.65 -26.83 -58.73
CA LEU A 368 -31.76 -27.87 -57.72
C LEU A 368 -32.56 -29.06 -58.24
N SER A 369 -32.31 -30.25 -57.70
CA SER A 369 -33.14 -31.43 -57.96
C SER A 369 -34.51 -31.27 -57.27
N PRO A 370 -35.64 -31.50 -57.97
CA PRO A 370 -36.96 -31.48 -57.34
C PRO A 370 -37.10 -32.65 -56.34
N PRO A 371 -37.85 -32.47 -55.24
CA PRO A 371 -38.06 -33.53 -54.26
C PRO A 371 -38.91 -34.66 -54.86
N MET A 372 -38.47 -35.92 -54.76
CA MET A 372 -39.19 -37.08 -55.30
C MET A 372 -40.14 -37.72 -54.28
N GLY A 373 -40.06 -37.31 -53.01
CA GLY A 373 -40.89 -37.81 -51.92
C GLY A 373 -40.86 -36.91 -50.68
N GLU A 374 -41.53 -37.36 -49.63
CA GLU A 374 -41.62 -36.67 -48.34
C GLU A 374 -40.23 -36.44 -47.71
N ASP A 375 -39.39 -37.47 -47.66
CA ASP A 375 -38.03 -37.36 -47.09
C ASP A 375 -37.18 -36.33 -47.84
N ASP A 376 -37.22 -36.33 -49.17
CA ASP A 376 -36.49 -35.36 -50.00
C ASP A 376 -37.00 -33.92 -49.80
N LEU A 377 -38.31 -33.75 -49.59
CA LEU A 377 -38.91 -32.44 -49.31
C LEU A 377 -38.44 -31.92 -47.95
N HIS A 378 -38.38 -32.77 -46.93
CA HIS A 378 -37.84 -32.41 -45.61
C HIS A 378 -36.34 -32.08 -45.68
N GLU A 379 -35.54 -32.86 -46.42
CA GLU A 379 -34.11 -32.58 -46.61
C GLU A 379 -33.88 -31.27 -47.37
N LEU A 380 -34.69 -30.99 -48.39
CA LEU A 380 -34.66 -29.71 -49.12
C LEU A 380 -35.03 -28.54 -48.18
N ALA A 381 -36.09 -28.68 -47.38
CA ALA A 381 -36.50 -27.65 -46.42
C ALA A 381 -35.40 -27.32 -45.41
N ASP A 382 -34.80 -28.35 -44.81
CA ASP A 382 -33.70 -28.22 -43.85
C ASP A 382 -32.46 -27.57 -44.50
N GLY A 383 -32.09 -28.02 -45.70
CA GLY A 383 -30.99 -27.44 -46.47
C GLY A 383 -31.18 -25.97 -46.81
N LEU A 384 -32.36 -25.61 -47.34
CA LEU A 384 -32.71 -24.23 -47.67
C LEU A 384 -32.72 -23.33 -46.43
N ALA A 385 -33.23 -23.82 -45.30
CA ALA A 385 -33.21 -23.09 -44.03
C ALA A 385 -31.77 -22.83 -43.54
N LYS A 386 -30.88 -23.83 -43.63
CA LYS A 386 -29.46 -23.68 -43.28
C LYS A 386 -28.73 -22.70 -44.21
N VAL A 387 -28.98 -22.76 -45.51
CA VAL A 387 -28.44 -21.78 -46.48
C VAL A 387 -28.92 -20.37 -46.15
N ALA A 388 -30.20 -20.20 -45.83
CA ALA A 388 -30.76 -18.89 -45.47
C ALA A 388 -30.15 -18.33 -44.17
N ALA A 389 -29.87 -19.19 -43.19
CA ALA A 389 -29.16 -18.80 -41.97
C ALA A 389 -27.71 -18.38 -42.27
N ALA A 390 -26.97 -19.18 -43.05
CA ALA A 390 -25.59 -18.88 -43.43
C ALA A 390 -25.48 -17.60 -44.27
N ALA A 391 -26.38 -17.38 -45.24
CA ALA A 391 -26.39 -16.18 -46.08
C ALA A 391 -26.63 -14.91 -45.24
N ARG A 392 -27.57 -14.95 -44.29
CA ARG A 392 -27.83 -13.84 -43.36
C ARG A 392 -26.64 -13.58 -42.44
N ALA A 393 -26.06 -14.62 -41.84
CA ALA A 393 -24.90 -14.48 -40.95
C ALA A 393 -23.69 -13.88 -41.70
N VAL A 394 -23.38 -14.38 -42.90
CA VAL A 394 -22.30 -13.83 -43.73
C VAL A 394 -22.61 -12.40 -44.19
N GLY A 395 -23.88 -12.10 -44.53
CA GLY A 395 -24.33 -10.76 -44.87
C GLY A 395 -24.12 -9.76 -43.72
N HIS A 396 -24.49 -10.14 -42.49
CA HIS A 396 -24.25 -9.33 -41.29
C HIS A 396 -22.75 -9.13 -41.04
N LEU A 397 -21.92 -10.17 -41.15
CA LEU A 397 -20.48 -10.04 -40.99
C LEU A 397 -19.87 -9.08 -42.03
N ARG A 398 -20.28 -9.19 -43.31
CA ARG A 398 -19.81 -8.29 -44.38
C ARG A 398 -20.16 -6.84 -44.07
N HIS A 399 -21.38 -6.59 -43.60
CA HIS A 399 -21.80 -5.26 -43.19
C HIS A 399 -20.96 -4.76 -42.01
N ASP A 400 -20.89 -5.50 -40.91
CA ASP A 400 -20.26 -5.04 -39.68
C ASP A 400 -18.75 -4.85 -39.85
N VAL A 401 -18.08 -5.71 -40.61
CA VAL A 401 -16.64 -5.64 -40.91
C VAL A 401 -16.26 -4.40 -41.72
N LEU A 402 -17.13 -3.97 -42.66
CA LEU A 402 -16.94 -2.74 -43.43
C LEU A 402 -17.04 -1.49 -42.54
N PHE A 403 -17.78 -1.56 -41.43
CA PHE A 403 -18.00 -0.43 -40.52
C PHE A 403 -17.17 -0.51 -39.22
N LEU A 404 -16.20 -1.43 -39.10
CA LEU A 404 -15.31 -1.51 -37.93
C LEU A 404 -14.48 -0.23 -37.71
N GLY A 405 -14.25 0.56 -38.77
CA GLY A 405 -13.64 1.89 -38.70
C GLY A 405 -14.00 2.73 -39.92
N GLU A 406 -13.81 4.07 -39.86
CA GLU A 406 -14.16 5.01 -40.95
C GLU A 406 -13.51 4.65 -42.31
N ASN A 407 -12.40 3.92 -42.30
CA ASN A 407 -11.70 3.41 -43.48
C ASN A 407 -11.28 1.94 -43.28
N SER A 408 -12.22 1.05 -42.91
CA SER A 408 -11.91 -0.38 -42.71
C SER A 408 -11.27 -0.98 -43.97
N PRO A 409 -10.03 -1.51 -43.89
CA PRO A 409 -9.36 -2.15 -45.01
C PRO A 409 -9.86 -3.59 -45.27
N LEU A 410 -10.78 -4.08 -44.42
CA LEU A 410 -11.24 -5.46 -44.47
C LEU A 410 -12.34 -5.62 -45.52
N ALA A 411 -12.06 -6.48 -46.51
CA ALA A 411 -13.04 -6.92 -47.49
C ALA A 411 -13.34 -8.40 -47.29
N VAL A 412 -14.62 -8.75 -47.30
CA VAL A 412 -15.12 -10.13 -47.24
C VAL A 412 -15.78 -10.44 -48.59
N PRO A 413 -14.99 -10.84 -49.61
CA PRO A 413 -15.50 -11.09 -50.96
C PRO A 413 -16.30 -12.39 -51.05
N ASP A 414 -15.85 -13.46 -50.40
CA ASP A 414 -16.46 -14.79 -50.53
C ASP A 414 -16.70 -15.47 -49.17
N VAL A 415 -17.37 -16.64 -49.20
CA VAL A 415 -17.65 -17.43 -48.00
C VAL A 415 -16.38 -17.84 -47.27
N ALA A 416 -15.28 -18.11 -47.99
CA ALA A 416 -14.02 -18.54 -47.39
C ALA A 416 -13.32 -17.39 -46.66
N ALA A 417 -13.40 -16.18 -47.20
CA ALA A 417 -12.95 -14.97 -46.53
C ALA A 417 -13.81 -14.68 -45.30
N ALA A 418 -15.13 -14.84 -45.38
CA ALA A 418 -16.03 -14.68 -44.24
C ALA A 418 -15.67 -15.64 -43.10
N ALA A 419 -15.38 -16.91 -43.42
CA ALA A 419 -14.87 -17.88 -42.47
C ALA A 419 -13.52 -17.43 -41.89
N ARG A 420 -12.51 -17.09 -42.69
CA ARG A 420 -11.21 -16.65 -42.14
C ARG A 420 -11.33 -15.42 -41.23
N THR A 421 -12.15 -14.44 -41.60
CA THR A 421 -12.41 -13.25 -40.78
C THR A 421 -13.11 -13.60 -39.47
N ALA A 422 -14.13 -14.46 -39.49
CA ALA A 422 -14.80 -14.91 -38.28
C ALA A 422 -13.86 -15.70 -37.36
N ASP A 423 -12.97 -16.54 -37.90
CA ASP A 423 -11.96 -17.26 -37.10
C ASP A 423 -11.00 -16.30 -36.41
N ALA A 424 -10.49 -15.30 -37.14
CA ALA A 424 -9.60 -14.28 -36.57
C ALA A 424 -10.27 -13.42 -35.49
N ILE A 425 -11.55 -13.06 -35.66
CA ILE A 425 -12.33 -12.35 -34.64
C ILE A 425 -12.48 -13.21 -33.38
N LEU A 426 -12.81 -14.49 -33.53
CA LEU A 426 -12.96 -15.42 -32.40
C LEU A 426 -11.61 -15.67 -31.71
N GLU A 427 -10.53 -15.83 -32.47
CA GLU A 427 -9.17 -15.97 -31.91
C GLU A 427 -8.75 -14.73 -31.11
N TYR A 428 -9.06 -13.52 -31.61
CA TYR A 428 -8.83 -12.29 -30.85
C TYR A 428 -9.73 -12.20 -29.60
N ALA A 429 -10.99 -12.61 -29.68
CA ALA A 429 -11.88 -12.63 -28.52
C ALA A 429 -11.35 -13.57 -27.42
N GLU A 430 -10.75 -14.69 -27.81
CA GLU A 430 -10.17 -15.66 -26.87
C GLU A 430 -8.79 -15.24 -26.34
N HIS A 431 -7.91 -14.67 -27.18
CA HIS A 431 -6.50 -14.49 -26.84
C HIS A 431 -5.98 -13.05 -26.95
N GLY A 432 -6.64 -12.18 -27.72
CA GLY A 432 -6.15 -10.83 -28.08
C GLY A 432 -6.14 -9.83 -26.92
N ALA A 433 -7.12 -9.89 -26.03
CA ALA A 433 -7.20 -8.99 -24.87
C ALA A 433 -6.01 -9.13 -23.90
N GLY A 434 -5.44 -10.33 -23.78
CA GLY A 434 -4.25 -10.54 -22.94
C GLY A 434 -2.96 -10.04 -23.58
N ALA A 435 -2.83 -10.14 -24.91
CA ALA A 435 -1.68 -9.58 -25.64
C ALA A 435 -1.66 -8.04 -25.56
N GLU A 436 -2.83 -7.39 -25.66
CA GLU A 436 -2.98 -5.96 -25.48
C GLU A 436 -2.62 -5.52 -24.04
N ALA A 437 -3.12 -6.25 -23.04
CA ALA A 437 -2.77 -6.00 -21.65
C ALA A 437 -1.25 -6.14 -21.39
N ALA A 438 -0.60 -7.13 -22.01
CA ALA A 438 0.84 -7.31 -21.92
C ALA A 438 1.61 -6.14 -22.58
N ALA A 439 1.20 -5.71 -23.78
CA ALA A 439 1.82 -4.58 -24.47
C ALA A 439 1.67 -3.29 -23.66
N LYS A 440 0.52 -3.07 -23.02
CA LYS A 440 0.29 -1.91 -22.14
C LYS A 440 1.18 -1.94 -20.90
N LEU A 441 1.42 -3.12 -20.31
CA LEU A 441 2.37 -3.27 -19.19
C LEU A 441 3.81 -2.99 -19.63
N ASP A 442 4.21 -3.41 -20.83
CA ASP A 442 5.53 -3.11 -21.40
C ASP A 442 5.70 -1.60 -21.68
N GLU A 443 4.67 -0.94 -22.22
CA GLU A 443 4.65 0.52 -22.42
C GLU A 443 4.77 1.28 -21.09
N MET A 444 4.06 0.84 -20.05
CA MET A 444 4.20 1.40 -18.69
C MET A 444 5.62 1.23 -18.16
N ALA A 445 6.25 0.08 -18.40
CA ALA A 445 7.62 -0.19 -17.99
C ALA A 445 8.62 0.74 -18.69
N ASP A 446 8.42 1.01 -19.98
CA ASP A 446 9.26 1.92 -20.76
C ASP A 446 9.12 3.36 -20.27
N LYS A 447 7.89 3.85 -20.09
CA LYS A 447 7.62 5.18 -19.51
C LYS A 447 8.27 5.34 -18.13
N LEU A 448 8.21 4.31 -17.28
CA LEU A 448 8.90 4.33 -15.99
C LEU A 448 10.42 4.34 -16.12
N GLY A 449 10.97 3.65 -17.12
CA GLY A 449 12.40 3.64 -17.43
C GLY A 449 12.93 5.01 -17.84
N GLU A 450 12.14 5.81 -18.54
CA GLU A 450 12.53 7.14 -19.02
C GLU A 450 12.62 8.19 -17.90
N LEU A 451 11.92 8.00 -16.78
CA LEU A 451 11.91 8.97 -15.67
C LEU A 451 13.30 9.23 -15.06
N VAL A 452 14.14 8.19 -15.03
CA VAL A 452 15.45 8.23 -14.39
C VAL A 452 16.48 7.47 -15.25
N PRO A 453 17.61 8.12 -15.63
CA PRO A 453 18.71 7.45 -16.32
C PRO A 453 19.22 6.25 -15.52
N TYR A 454 19.58 5.17 -16.22
CA TYR A 454 19.99 3.91 -15.61
C TYR A 454 21.10 4.06 -14.54
N SER A 455 22.08 4.94 -14.78
CA SER A 455 23.20 5.16 -13.87
C SER A 455 22.82 5.79 -12.52
N LEU A 456 21.65 6.44 -12.43
CA LEU A 456 21.16 7.11 -11.22
C LEU A 456 19.95 6.40 -10.61
N ARG A 457 19.54 5.28 -11.20
CA ARG A 457 18.31 4.56 -10.84
C ARG A 457 18.50 3.79 -9.55
N ALA A 458 17.53 3.91 -8.64
CA ALA A 458 17.50 3.09 -7.44
C ALA A 458 17.13 1.63 -7.77
N ALA A 459 17.63 0.67 -7.00
CA ALA A 459 17.36 -0.76 -7.21
C ALA A 459 15.85 -1.08 -7.14
N GLU A 460 15.10 -0.37 -6.28
CA GLU A 460 13.66 -0.53 -6.14
C GLU A 460 12.90 -0.04 -7.38
N HIS A 461 13.39 1.02 -8.06
CA HIS A 461 12.82 1.49 -9.33
C HIS A 461 13.09 0.49 -10.45
N GLU A 462 14.31 -0.06 -10.53
CA GLU A 462 14.62 -1.12 -11.49
C GLU A 462 13.75 -2.37 -11.26
N ARG A 463 13.55 -2.76 -10.00
CA ARG A 463 12.63 -3.86 -9.65
C ARG A 463 11.20 -3.61 -10.12
N ALA A 464 10.69 -2.37 -10.00
CA ALA A 464 9.34 -2.04 -10.46
C ALA A 464 9.21 -2.19 -11.99
N ILE A 465 10.21 -1.72 -12.76
CA ILE A 465 10.24 -1.87 -14.23
C ILE A 465 10.27 -3.35 -14.61
N LEU A 466 11.16 -4.13 -13.97
CA LEU A 466 11.28 -5.57 -14.23
C LEU A 466 10.01 -6.34 -13.85
N ALA A 467 9.32 -5.94 -12.78
CA ALA A 467 8.07 -6.56 -12.37
C ALA A 467 6.96 -6.34 -13.41
N LEU A 468 6.83 -5.13 -13.97
CA LEU A 468 5.89 -4.86 -15.07
C LEU A 468 6.18 -5.72 -16.30
N ARG A 469 7.45 -5.78 -16.73
CA ARG A 469 7.86 -6.61 -17.88
C ARG A 469 7.60 -8.10 -17.65
N ARG A 470 7.70 -8.56 -16.41
CA ARG A 470 7.39 -9.95 -16.01
C ARG A 470 5.89 -10.19 -15.78
N ARG A 471 5.07 -9.14 -15.83
CA ARG A 471 3.64 -9.16 -15.46
C ARG A 471 3.41 -9.70 -14.04
N ASP A 472 4.31 -9.34 -13.13
CA ASP A 472 4.29 -9.76 -11.72
C ASP A 472 3.77 -8.61 -10.85
N GLU A 473 2.48 -8.64 -10.55
CA GLU A 473 1.81 -7.62 -9.76
C GLU A 473 2.26 -7.58 -8.29
N ILE A 474 2.67 -8.73 -7.74
CA ILE A 474 3.12 -8.83 -6.34
C ILE A 474 4.49 -8.17 -6.23
N ALA A 475 5.42 -8.54 -7.12
CA ALA A 475 6.75 -7.94 -7.15
C ALA A 475 6.69 -6.43 -7.46
N TYR A 476 5.73 -5.99 -8.27
CA TYR A 476 5.50 -4.57 -8.54
C TYR A 476 5.05 -3.82 -7.28
N ALA A 477 4.05 -4.33 -6.57
CA ALA A 477 3.57 -3.74 -5.31
C ALA A 477 4.69 -3.64 -4.27
N GLU A 478 5.46 -4.71 -4.07
CA GLU A 478 6.63 -4.71 -3.17
C GLU A 478 7.67 -3.67 -3.57
N ALA A 479 7.92 -3.49 -4.87
CA ALA A 479 8.88 -2.51 -5.36
C ALA A 479 8.41 -1.06 -5.12
N VAL A 480 7.11 -0.80 -5.29
CA VAL A 480 6.50 0.51 -5.02
C VAL A 480 6.55 0.84 -3.52
N ASP A 481 6.27 -0.14 -2.65
CA ASP A 481 6.39 0.02 -1.20
C ASP A 481 7.84 0.24 -0.75
N ALA A 482 8.77 -0.52 -1.32
CA ALA A 482 10.20 -0.33 -1.08
C ALA A 482 10.68 1.06 -1.54
N LEU A 483 10.16 1.59 -2.65
CA LEU A 483 10.40 2.97 -3.09
C LEU A 483 9.85 4.00 -2.10
N ALA A 484 8.68 3.76 -1.49
CA ALA A 484 8.17 4.65 -0.44
C ALA A 484 9.08 4.65 0.80
N GLY A 485 9.66 3.50 1.16
CA GLY A 485 10.74 3.41 2.15
C GLY A 485 11.97 4.22 1.74
N ALA A 486 12.45 4.03 0.51
CA ALA A 486 13.61 4.74 -0.03
C ALA A 486 13.45 6.26 -0.05
N ARG A 487 12.24 6.77 -0.35
CA ARG A 487 11.94 8.22 -0.32
C ARG A 487 12.03 8.78 1.11
N ARG A 488 11.52 8.06 2.11
CA ARG A 488 11.66 8.44 3.52
C ARG A 488 13.14 8.46 3.93
N ASP A 489 13.91 7.46 3.53
CA ASP A 489 15.35 7.45 3.78
C ASP A 489 16.08 8.64 3.12
N ALA A 490 15.71 9.01 1.89
CA ALA A 490 16.29 10.17 1.22
C ALA A 490 15.94 11.49 1.93
N GLN A 491 14.71 11.63 2.44
CA GLN A 491 14.29 12.78 3.25
C GLN A 491 15.06 12.85 4.57
N ASP A 492 15.17 11.72 5.28
CA ASP A 492 15.95 11.62 6.51
C ASP A 492 17.43 11.97 6.28
N ALA A 493 18.03 11.52 5.17
CA ALA A 493 19.41 11.84 4.80
C ALA A 493 19.59 13.34 4.48
N ALA A 494 18.64 13.95 3.76
CA ALA A 494 18.66 15.39 3.50
C ALA A 494 18.55 16.20 4.81
N ARG A 495 17.68 15.76 5.71
CA ARG A 495 17.48 16.37 7.03
C ARG A 495 18.71 16.22 7.93
N GLU A 496 19.34 15.05 7.93
CA GLU A 496 20.61 14.80 8.63
C GLU A 496 21.70 15.76 8.14
N ASN A 497 21.86 15.90 6.81
CA ASN A 497 22.83 16.82 6.21
C ASN A 497 22.57 18.29 6.55
N GLU A 498 21.31 18.71 6.55
CA GLU A 498 20.90 20.06 6.97
C GLU A 498 21.31 20.33 8.43
N LEU A 499 20.98 19.41 9.34
CA LEU A 499 21.27 19.54 10.76
C LEU A 499 22.78 19.45 11.06
N LEU A 500 23.52 18.56 10.39
CA LEU A 500 24.99 18.53 10.47
C LEU A 500 25.62 19.84 10.00
N SER A 501 25.07 20.44 8.94
CA SER A 501 25.54 21.74 8.42
C SER A 501 25.24 22.88 9.39
N GLU A 502 24.10 22.85 10.08
CA GLU A 502 23.79 23.77 11.17
C GLU A 502 24.77 23.61 12.34
N LEU A 503 25.02 22.37 12.79
CA LEU A 503 26.00 22.09 13.86
C LEU A 503 27.39 22.59 13.51
N ALA A 504 27.81 22.39 12.26
CA ALA A 504 29.12 22.79 11.76
C ALA A 504 29.39 24.31 11.90
N ARG A 505 28.35 25.15 11.92
CA ARG A 505 28.50 26.61 12.12
C ARG A 505 29.00 26.97 13.52
N SER A 506 28.60 26.21 14.55
CA SER A 506 29.03 26.46 15.93
C SER A 506 30.10 25.49 16.43
N ALA A 507 30.17 24.28 15.87
CA ALA A 507 31.02 23.18 16.32
C ALA A 507 31.53 22.34 15.13
N PRO A 508 32.43 22.87 14.29
CA PRO A 508 32.85 22.24 13.04
C PRO A 508 33.55 20.89 13.27
N ARG A 509 34.42 20.78 14.27
CA ARG A 509 35.13 19.52 14.60
C ARG A 509 34.19 18.41 15.06
N LEU A 510 33.16 18.77 15.85
CA LEU A 510 32.15 17.81 16.30
C LEU A 510 31.29 17.32 15.13
N ALA A 511 30.84 18.23 14.26
CA ALA A 511 30.07 17.87 13.08
C ALA A 511 30.86 16.94 12.15
N GLU A 512 32.16 17.21 11.94
CA GLU A 512 33.02 16.33 11.13
C GLU A 512 33.21 14.97 11.79
N THR A 513 33.48 14.94 13.10
CA THR A 513 33.62 13.69 13.86
C THR A 513 32.36 12.83 13.70
N TRP A 514 31.17 13.40 13.93
CA TRP A 514 29.89 12.71 13.79
C TRP A 514 29.58 12.26 12.36
N ARG A 515 30.02 13.01 11.34
CA ARG A 515 29.85 12.65 9.93
C ARG A 515 30.69 11.42 9.55
N THR A 516 31.93 11.35 10.03
CA THR A 516 32.86 10.24 9.75
C THR A 516 32.66 9.01 10.64
N GLN A 517 31.85 9.14 11.69
CA GLN A 517 31.67 8.09 12.68
C GLN A 517 30.85 6.93 12.13
N ASP A 518 31.32 5.70 12.35
CA ASP A 518 30.53 4.51 12.02
C ASP A 518 29.41 4.27 13.04
N ARG A 519 28.43 3.42 12.68
CA ARG A 519 27.17 3.17 13.41
C ARG A 519 27.34 2.83 14.91
N SER A 520 28.50 2.34 15.32
CA SER A 520 28.80 1.92 16.69
C SER A 520 29.31 3.04 17.60
N GLY A 521 29.69 4.19 17.03
CA GLY A 521 30.25 5.28 17.84
C GLY A 521 29.16 6.08 18.54
N SER A 522 29.37 6.39 19.82
CA SER A 522 28.48 7.24 20.60
C SER A 522 28.49 8.71 20.19
N LEU A 523 27.34 9.37 20.29
CA LEU A 523 27.13 10.78 19.91
C LEU A 523 27.25 11.73 21.12
N GLY A 524 28.21 11.45 22.00
CA GLY A 524 28.51 12.28 23.17
C GLY A 524 29.51 13.39 22.84
N PHE A 525 29.55 14.43 23.67
CA PHE A 525 30.53 15.51 23.58
C PHE A 525 30.78 16.13 24.96
N ALA A 526 31.90 16.83 25.12
CA ALA A 526 32.23 17.57 26.33
C ALA A 526 32.40 19.06 26.01
N ALA A 527 31.64 19.93 26.69
CA ALA A 527 31.77 21.38 26.59
C ALA A 527 32.40 21.94 27.87
N PHE A 528 33.43 22.77 27.71
CA PHE A 528 34.18 23.36 28.83
C PHE A 528 33.80 24.82 28.97
N ALA A 529 33.38 25.25 30.16
CA ALA A 529 33.06 26.64 30.46
C ALA A 529 33.34 26.93 31.94
N THR A 530 33.92 28.09 32.24
CA THR A 530 34.12 28.48 33.64
C THR A 530 32.79 28.64 34.37
N VAL A 531 32.81 28.56 35.70
CA VAL A 531 31.58 28.68 36.51
C VAL A 531 30.86 30.00 36.23
N ASP A 532 31.61 31.11 36.10
CA ASP A 532 31.03 32.42 35.86
C ASP A 532 30.49 32.58 34.43
N GLU A 533 31.14 31.99 33.42
CA GLU A 533 30.61 31.95 32.06
C GLU A 533 29.30 31.15 32.00
N LEU A 534 29.27 29.98 32.64
CA LEU A 534 28.12 29.07 32.60
C LEU A 534 26.91 29.63 33.35
N LEU A 535 27.11 30.29 34.49
CA LEU A 535 26.05 30.98 35.22
C LEU A 535 25.65 32.30 34.54
N GLY A 536 26.60 32.99 33.90
CA GLY A 536 26.37 34.21 33.15
C GLY A 536 25.54 34.01 31.88
N GLU A 537 25.69 32.85 31.22
CA GLU A 537 24.96 32.43 30.03
C GLU A 537 24.46 30.99 30.18
N MET A 538 23.37 30.83 30.94
CA MET A 538 22.76 29.52 31.19
C MET A 538 22.27 28.88 29.89
N PRO A 539 22.68 27.62 29.59
CA PRO A 539 22.20 26.94 28.41
C PRO A 539 20.70 26.63 28.53
N PRO A 540 19.98 26.50 27.40
CA PRO A 540 18.59 26.09 27.41
C PRO A 540 18.38 24.76 28.15
N PRO A 541 17.21 24.51 28.75
CA PRO A 541 16.87 23.20 29.32
C PRO A 541 17.09 22.07 28.30
N ASP A 542 17.51 20.89 28.77
CA ASP A 542 17.81 19.72 27.92
C ASP A 542 19.00 19.94 26.95
N SER A 543 19.87 20.92 27.17
CA SER A 543 21.09 21.07 26.35
C SER A 543 22.18 20.05 26.72
N ALA A 544 22.27 19.68 27.99
CA ALA A 544 23.28 18.77 28.54
C ALA A 544 22.63 17.65 29.37
N ASP A 545 23.31 16.51 29.46
CA ASP A 545 22.87 15.35 30.23
C ASP A 545 23.51 15.31 31.63
N VAL A 546 24.70 15.88 31.77
CA VAL A 546 25.52 15.91 32.99
C VAL A 546 26.28 17.23 33.08
N VAL A 547 26.33 17.84 34.26
CA VAL A 547 27.27 18.92 34.59
C VAL A 547 28.27 18.41 35.63
N VAL A 548 29.57 18.61 35.36
CA VAL A 548 30.70 18.19 36.19
C VAL A 548 31.39 19.43 36.73
N VAL A 549 31.44 19.55 38.05
CA VAL A 549 31.97 20.70 38.78
C VAL A 549 33.31 20.31 39.41
N VAL A 550 34.38 20.82 38.83
CA VAL A 550 35.77 20.64 39.31
C VAL A 550 36.10 21.73 40.32
N GLY A 551 36.86 21.39 41.37
CA GLY A 551 37.19 22.33 42.45
C GLY A 551 36.00 22.62 43.37
N ALA A 552 35.11 21.63 43.55
CA ALA A 552 33.86 21.81 44.29
C ALA A 552 34.05 22.10 45.79
N ALA A 553 35.23 21.80 46.36
CA ALA A 553 35.56 22.03 47.77
C ALA A 553 35.55 23.52 48.16
N GLY A 554 35.99 24.40 47.26
CA GLY A 554 36.04 25.85 47.45
C GLY A 554 34.76 26.59 47.01
N MET A 555 33.70 25.87 46.60
CA MET A 555 32.49 26.49 46.07
C MET A 555 31.42 26.73 47.15
N GLY A 556 30.89 27.95 47.17
CA GLY A 556 29.75 28.34 47.99
C GLY A 556 28.43 27.72 47.54
N VAL A 557 27.40 27.89 48.38
CA VAL A 557 26.05 27.33 48.16
C VAL A 557 25.42 27.86 46.87
N GLU A 558 25.70 29.11 46.50
CA GLU A 558 25.17 29.76 45.29
C GLU A 558 25.51 28.99 44.00
N ARG A 559 26.61 28.23 44.00
CA ARG A 559 27.03 27.43 42.84
C ARG A 559 26.16 26.18 42.64
N LEU A 560 25.26 25.85 43.55
CA LEU A 560 24.22 24.83 43.32
C LEU A 560 23.24 25.21 42.20
N LEU A 561 23.19 26.49 41.79
CA LEU A 561 22.46 26.90 40.58
C LEU A 561 22.94 26.16 39.31
N LEU A 562 24.18 25.64 39.31
CA LEU A 562 24.70 24.78 38.24
C LEU A 562 23.85 23.51 38.04
N ALA A 563 23.12 23.03 39.05
CA ALA A 563 22.16 21.94 38.90
C ALA A 563 21.00 22.26 37.94
N ALA A 564 20.84 23.51 37.50
CA ALA A 564 19.90 23.86 36.45
C ALA A 564 20.40 23.53 35.03
N VAL A 565 21.71 23.38 34.84
CA VAL A 565 22.36 23.15 33.53
C VAL A 565 22.02 21.77 32.95
N ALA A 566 21.91 20.77 33.83
CA ALA A 566 21.69 19.38 33.45
C ALA A 566 20.86 18.63 34.50
N PRO A 567 20.18 17.53 34.14
CA PRO A 567 19.45 16.70 35.09
C PRO A 567 20.35 16.01 36.12
N ARG A 568 21.67 15.96 35.88
CA ARG A 568 22.64 15.26 36.72
C ARG A 568 23.81 16.16 37.05
N LEU A 569 24.19 16.21 38.32
CA LEU A 569 25.29 17.02 38.85
C LEU A 569 26.35 16.07 39.43
N ILE A 570 27.59 16.24 38.99
CA ILE A 570 28.76 15.57 39.53
C ILE A 570 29.67 16.63 40.14
N ALA A 571 29.95 16.55 41.44
CA ALA A 571 30.93 17.40 42.11
C ALA A 571 32.23 16.64 42.32
N VAL A 572 33.37 17.25 42.01
CA VAL A 572 34.69 16.62 42.09
C VAL A 572 35.49 17.27 43.22
N LEU A 573 35.96 16.43 44.14
CA LEU A 573 36.89 16.76 45.22
C LEU A 573 38.26 16.17 44.87
N GLN A 574 39.29 17.02 44.82
CA GLN A 574 40.65 16.54 44.58
C GLN A 574 41.21 15.84 45.84
N PRO A 575 42.21 14.95 45.70
CA PRO A 575 42.84 14.29 46.84
C PRO A 575 43.37 15.29 47.88
N GLY A 576 42.89 15.18 49.12
CA GLY A 576 43.33 16.02 50.24
C GLY A 576 42.63 17.38 50.34
N GLU A 577 41.65 17.68 49.48
CA GLU A 577 40.79 18.84 49.65
C GLU A 577 39.75 18.60 50.74
N GLU A 578 39.67 19.50 51.72
CA GLU A 578 38.55 19.57 52.66
C GLU A 578 37.66 20.77 52.30
N PRO A 579 36.33 20.67 52.48
CA PRO A 579 35.43 21.79 52.19
C PRO A 579 35.79 23.02 53.04
N GLU A 580 36.10 24.15 52.38
CA GLU A 580 36.67 25.34 53.05
C GLU A 580 35.71 26.06 54.01
N ALA A 581 34.39 25.85 53.88
CA ALA A 581 33.39 26.47 54.74
C ALA A 581 32.10 25.63 54.85
N SER A 582 31.40 25.76 55.98
CA SER A 582 30.04 25.26 56.17
C SER A 582 29.07 26.44 56.28
N PRO A 583 28.04 26.55 55.41
CA PRO A 583 27.65 25.61 54.34
C PRO A 583 28.38 25.85 53.00
N SER A 584 28.88 24.77 52.38
CA SER A 584 29.45 24.70 51.02
C SER A 584 28.58 23.86 50.08
N LEU A 585 28.83 23.93 48.77
CA LEU A 585 28.18 23.08 47.76
C LEU A 585 28.22 21.59 48.14
N ILE A 586 29.39 21.10 48.55
CA ILE A 586 29.62 19.69 48.93
C ILE A 586 28.83 19.31 50.20
N SER A 587 28.79 20.19 51.20
CA SER A 587 28.01 19.94 52.42
C SER A 587 26.51 19.78 52.14
N ILE A 588 25.99 20.54 51.17
CA ILE A 588 24.58 20.46 50.75
C ILE A 588 24.33 19.19 49.92
N LEU A 589 25.26 18.78 49.06
CA LEU A 589 25.13 17.53 48.30
C LEU A 589 25.13 16.30 49.20
N HIS A 590 25.99 16.26 50.22
CA HIS A 590 25.94 15.20 51.23
C HIS A 590 24.61 15.18 51.99
N ARG A 591 24.09 16.35 52.36
CA ARG A 591 22.77 16.46 52.99
C ARG A 591 21.64 15.99 52.06
N ALA A 592 21.76 16.24 50.76
CA ALA A 592 20.85 15.77 49.73
C ALA A 592 21.05 14.28 49.38
N SER A 593 21.88 13.55 50.12
CA SER A 593 22.17 12.12 49.92
C SER A 593 22.79 11.80 48.56
N ALA A 594 23.68 12.66 48.06
CA ALA A 594 24.45 12.40 46.85
C ALA A 594 25.31 11.12 46.97
N LEU A 595 25.41 10.35 45.90
CA LEU A 595 26.24 9.15 45.85
C LEU A 595 27.73 9.54 45.85
N VAL A 596 28.53 8.98 46.76
CA VAL A 596 29.98 9.24 46.84
C VAL A 596 30.76 8.10 46.20
N ILE A 597 31.58 8.41 45.20
CA ILE A 597 32.50 7.48 44.53
C ILE A 597 33.92 7.91 44.87
N ARG A 598 34.71 7.02 45.49
CA ARG A 598 36.10 7.30 45.84
C ARG A 598 37.06 6.90 44.73
N GLY A 599 38.01 7.77 44.40
CA GLY A 599 39.08 7.53 43.45
C GLY A 599 40.11 6.54 43.98
N ARG A 600 40.99 6.07 43.08
CA ARG A 600 42.09 5.14 43.43
C ARG A 600 43.26 5.90 44.05
N ALA A 601 43.17 6.22 45.34
CA ALA A 601 44.33 6.78 46.05
C ALA A 601 45.45 5.73 46.23
N GLU A 602 46.69 6.10 45.90
CA GLU A 602 47.90 5.39 46.35
C GLU A 602 47.93 5.37 47.88
N ALA A 603 48.21 4.21 48.45
CA ALA A 603 48.37 4.03 49.89
C ALA A 603 49.53 4.90 50.41
N VAL A 604 49.22 5.98 51.12
CA VAL A 604 50.20 6.63 51.99
C VAL A 604 50.29 5.78 53.28
N PRO A 605 51.49 5.32 53.69
CA PRO A 605 51.63 4.50 54.89
C PRO A 605 51.34 5.33 56.14
N THR A 606 50.39 4.86 56.94
CA THR A 606 50.04 5.43 58.25
C THR A 606 51.27 5.44 59.16
N PRO A 607 51.67 6.57 59.79
CA PRO A 607 52.54 6.48 60.95
C PRO A 607 51.70 6.01 62.13
N ALA A 608 52.16 4.96 62.79
CA ALA A 608 51.53 4.33 63.93
C ALA A 608 51.16 5.32 65.04
N ARG A 609 49.90 5.33 65.48
CA ARG A 609 49.53 5.68 66.86
C ARG A 609 48.41 4.76 67.35
N GLY A 610 48.69 4.13 68.48
CA GLY A 610 47.98 2.98 69.02
C GLY A 610 46.58 3.27 69.54
N GLY A 611 45.67 2.34 69.26
CA GLY A 611 44.36 2.27 69.88
C GLY A 611 44.46 1.88 71.34
N ARG A 612 43.90 2.72 72.22
CA ARG A 612 43.52 2.34 73.57
C ARG A 612 42.04 1.97 73.52
N ILE A 613 41.74 0.67 73.59
CA ILE A 613 40.38 0.15 73.69
C ILE A 613 39.89 0.41 75.12
N VAL A 614 38.88 1.26 75.28
CA VAL A 614 38.05 1.31 76.50
C VAL A 614 36.77 0.56 76.19
N ARG A 615 36.61 -0.62 76.80
CA ARG A 615 35.30 -1.29 76.91
C ARG A 615 34.45 -0.46 77.87
N LEU A 616 33.25 -0.09 77.44
CA LEU A 616 32.17 0.35 78.34
C LEU A 616 31.02 -0.65 78.20
N ASP A 617 30.79 -1.36 79.30
CA ASP A 617 29.62 -2.22 79.55
C ASP A 617 28.32 -1.41 79.57
N PRO A 618 27.16 -2.05 79.31
CA PRO A 618 25.88 -1.38 79.15
C PRO A 618 25.35 -0.88 80.50
N GLY A 619 25.08 0.41 80.59
CA GLY A 619 24.51 1.04 81.78
C GLY A 619 23.07 0.61 82.02
N GLU A 620 22.86 -0.13 83.09
CA GLU A 620 21.55 -0.31 83.73
C GLU A 620 20.98 1.03 84.20
N ARG A 621 19.68 1.17 83.96
CA ARG A 621 18.81 2.26 84.40
C ARG A 621 18.79 2.34 85.93
N ARG A 622 18.96 3.54 86.49
CA ARG A 622 18.24 3.95 87.72
C ARG A 622 17.85 5.42 87.65
N GLY A 623 16.55 5.64 87.41
CA GLY A 623 15.86 6.82 87.89
C GLY A 623 15.70 6.69 89.41
N GLY A 624 16.02 7.76 90.13
CA GLY A 624 15.79 7.88 91.56
C GLY A 624 14.37 8.37 91.87
N TYR A 625 13.82 7.86 92.97
CA TYR A 625 12.82 8.41 93.90
C TYR A 625 12.57 7.21 94.86
N SER A 626 12.54 7.27 96.18
CA SER A 626 12.57 8.26 97.24
C SER A 626 12.99 7.49 98.51
N GLY A 627 13.74 8.06 99.44
CA GLY A 627 13.10 8.54 100.65
C GLY A 627 13.46 7.71 101.89
N THR A 628 14.19 8.39 102.80
CA THR A 628 14.05 8.35 104.27
C THR A 628 14.30 7.07 105.08
N ALA A 629 15.27 7.23 106.01
CA ALA A 629 15.25 6.81 107.42
C ALA A 629 15.37 5.31 107.71
N ALA A 630 16.01 4.82 108.77
CA ALA A 630 16.85 5.36 109.83
C ALA A 630 17.29 4.16 110.68
N VAL A 631 18.49 4.26 111.27
CA VAL A 631 18.88 3.72 112.60
C VAL A 631 18.90 2.19 112.80
N GLY A 632 20.08 1.71 113.22
CA GLY A 632 20.34 0.38 113.77
C GLY A 632 21.79 0.01 113.58
#